data_AF-A0A0W0UNZ3-F1
#
_entry.id   AF-A0A0W0UNZ3-F1
#
_cell.length_a   1.000
_cell.length_b   1.000
_cell.length_c   1.000
_cell.angle_alpha   90.00
_cell.angle_beta   90.00
_cell.angle_gamma   90.00
#
_symmetry.space_group_name_H-M   'P 1'
#
loop_
_entity.id
_entity.type
_entity.pdbx_description
1 polymer ?
#
loop_
_entity_poly.entity_id
_entity_poly.type
_entity_poly.pdbx_seq_one_letter_code
_entity_poly.pdbx_strand_id
1 'polypeptide(L)'
;MKTNEESTTSKSKGKTNWDRVKKMTNEEIEKAANSDPDAPLYSKEKLRSMGFKRVNPVQEVDVKFIRGRLKMTQEEFARSFGFKKRTLEGWEQHRREPTGAAKLFLKVIEINPRAVSQALEELHGSNDTLTNQIKKIDSLQKELELNASRSESQRKD
;
A
#
# COMPACT_ATOMS: atom_id res chain seq x y z
N MET A 1 -15.83 40.11 39.81
CA MET A 1 -16.30 39.29 38.67
C MET A 1 -15.68 39.86 37.40
N LYS A 2 -14.67 39.19 36.86
CA LYS A 2 -14.07 39.55 35.56
C LYS A 2 -14.65 38.58 34.54
N THR A 3 -15.37 39.10 33.55
CA THR A 3 -15.88 38.34 32.41
C THR A 3 -14.75 38.16 31.40
N ASN A 4 -14.46 36.90 31.06
CA ASN A 4 -13.52 36.51 30.02
C ASN A 4 -14.10 36.89 28.65
N GLU A 5 -13.40 37.74 27.92
CA GLU A 5 -13.59 37.91 26.48
C GLU A 5 -12.87 36.77 25.75
N GLU A 6 -13.63 35.97 25.02
CA GLU A 6 -13.15 34.92 24.14
C GLU A 6 -12.39 35.53 22.96
N SER A 7 -11.08 35.30 22.93
CA SER A 7 -10.22 35.68 21.81
C SER A 7 -10.44 34.74 20.63
N THR A 8 -11.32 35.13 19.70
CA THR A 8 -11.42 34.45 18.40
C THR A 8 -10.18 34.75 17.56
N THR A 9 -9.33 33.74 17.41
CA THR A 9 -8.12 33.78 16.57
C THR A 9 -8.51 33.85 15.09
N SER A 10 -8.49 35.04 14.49
CA SER A 10 -8.65 35.18 13.03
C SER A 10 -7.37 34.72 12.32
N LYS A 11 -7.47 33.58 11.62
CA LYS A 11 -6.41 32.97 10.81
C LYS A 11 -6.10 33.90 9.64
N SER A 12 -4.85 34.37 9.52
CA SER A 12 -4.43 35.28 8.46
C SER A 12 -4.70 34.69 7.08
N LYS A 13 -5.60 35.33 6.31
CA LYS A 13 -5.72 35.08 4.86
C LYS A 13 -4.40 35.52 4.22
N GLY A 14 -3.73 34.60 3.52
CA GLY A 14 -2.57 34.96 2.69
C GLY A 14 -2.92 36.10 1.74
N LYS A 15 -1.91 36.86 1.30
CA LYS A 15 -2.02 38.08 0.48
C LYS A 15 -2.73 37.91 -0.89
N THR A 16 -3.26 36.73 -1.19
CA THR A 16 -3.90 36.38 -2.46
C THR A 16 -5.39 36.72 -2.43
N ASN A 17 -5.81 37.59 -3.35
CA ASN A 17 -7.22 37.95 -3.52
C ASN A 17 -7.97 36.87 -4.32
N TRP A 18 -8.61 35.95 -3.60
CA TRP A 18 -9.33 34.81 -4.18
C TRP A 18 -10.62 35.18 -4.94
N ASP A 19 -11.28 36.29 -4.58
CA ASP A 19 -12.51 36.72 -5.26
C ASP A 19 -12.24 37.27 -6.65
N ARG A 20 -11.06 37.87 -6.86
CA ARG A 20 -10.57 38.26 -8.19
C ARG A 20 -10.31 37.03 -9.06
N VAL A 21 -9.62 36.03 -8.53
CA VAL A 21 -9.27 34.80 -9.26
C VAL A 21 -10.52 34.05 -9.72
N LYS A 22 -11.54 33.94 -8.86
CA LYS A 22 -12.81 33.27 -9.18
C LYS A 22 -13.64 33.95 -10.27
N LYS A 23 -13.41 35.25 -10.52
CA LYS A 23 -14.10 36.03 -11.56
C LYS A 23 -13.33 36.07 -12.88
N MET A 24 -12.08 35.60 -12.90
CA MET A 24 -11.24 35.61 -14.09
C MET A 24 -11.76 34.61 -15.12
N THR A 25 -11.82 35.03 -16.39
CA THR A 25 -12.24 34.15 -17.48
C THR A 25 -11.12 33.20 -17.89
N ASN A 26 -11.44 32.07 -18.54
CA ASN A 26 -10.42 31.14 -19.03
C ASN A 26 -9.44 31.82 -20.01
N GLU A 27 -9.91 32.77 -20.82
CA GLU A 27 -9.07 33.53 -21.74
C GLU A 27 -8.06 34.43 -21.01
N GLU A 28 -8.48 35.09 -19.93
CA GLU A 28 -7.58 35.90 -19.10
C GLU A 28 -6.53 35.04 -18.38
N ILE A 29 -6.92 33.84 -17.93
CA ILE A 29 -6.00 32.86 -17.33
C ILE A 29 -4.95 32.41 -18.37
N GLU A 30 -5.38 32.07 -19.58
CA GLU A 30 -4.47 31.63 -20.66
C GLU A 30 -3.51 32.75 -21.07
N LYS A 31 -4.01 33.98 -21.19
CA LYS A 31 -3.16 35.13 -21.51
C LYS A 31 -2.11 35.35 -20.42
N ALA A 32 -2.52 35.32 -19.14
CA ALA A 32 -1.62 35.49 -18.01
C ALA A 32 -0.52 34.40 -17.99
N ALA A 33 -0.89 33.14 -18.19
CA ALA A 33 0.05 32.01 -18.26
C ALA A 33 1.05 32.15 -19.42
N ASN A 34 0.59 32.57 -20.60
CA ASN A 34 1.47 32.77 -21.77
C ASN A 34 2.41 33.97 -21.63
N SER A 35 2.04 34.97 -20.82
CA SER A 35 2.85 36.16 -20.59
C SER A 35 3.86 36.03 -19.43
N ASP A 36 3.84 34.92 -18.68
CA ASP A 36 4.78 34.67 -17.59
C ASP A 36 6.19 34.32 -18.15
N PRO A 37 7.21 35.19 -17.98
CA PRO A 37 8.54 34.94 -18.53
C PRO A 37 9.26 33.76 -17.86
N ASP A 38 8.92 33.46 -16.60
CA ASP A 38 9.56 32.39 -15.81
C ASP A 38 8.85 31.02 -16.00
N ALA A 39 7.68 30.99 -16.65
CA ALA A 39 6.90 29.78 -16.93
C ALA A 39 6.55 29.58 -18.42
N PRO A 40 7.53 29.59 -19.34
CA PRO A 40 7.28 29.47 -20.78
C PRO A 40 6.68 28.11 -21.18
N LEU A 41 5.60 28.14 -21.96
CA LEU A 41 5.00 26.94 -22.57
C LEU A 41 5.75 26.55 -23.85
N TYR A 42 6.65 25.57 -23.75
CA TYR A 42 7.42 25.10 -24.91
C TYR A 42 6.72 23.98 -25.70
N SER A 43 6.86 24.03 -27.03
CA SER A 43 6.45 22.93 -27.90
C SER A 43 7.26 21.66 -27.63
N LYS A 44 6.69 20.50 -27.98
CA LYS A 44 7.36 19.20 -27.81
C LYS A 44 8.70 19.14 -28.56
N GLU A 45 8.79 19.78 -29.72
CA GLU A 45 10.02 19.86 -30.53
C GLU A 45 11.07 20.72 -29.84
N LYS A 46 10.67 21.88 -29.29
CA LYS A 46 11.57 22.77 -28.56
C LYS A 46 12.13 22.09 -27.31
N LEU A 47 11.28 21.41 -26.54
CA LEU A 47 11.72 20.61 -25.39
C LEU A 47 12.78 19.58 -25.77
N ARG A 48 12.59 18.86 -26.89
CA ARG A 48 13.58 17.89 -27.39
C ARG A 48 14.89 18.56 -27.77
N SER A 49 14.85 19.71 -28.44
CA SER A 49 16.06 20.47 -28.83
C SER A 49 16.86 21.00 -27.64
N MET A 50 16.18 21.31 -26.53
CA MET A 50 16.80 21.74 -25.27
C MET A 50 17.33 20.55 -24.43
N GLY A 51 17.23 19.33 -24.94
CA GLY A 51 17.69 18.12 -24.24
C GLY A 51 16.72 17.59 -23.17
N PHE A 52 15.51 18.15 -23.05
CA PHE A 52 14.50 17.58 -22.17
C PHE A 52 14.02 16.24 -22.72
N LYS A 53 14.21 15.19 -21.93
CA LYS A 53 13.70 13.84 -22.21
C LYS A 53 12.40 13.63 -21.46
N ARG A 54 11.37 13.12 -22.14
CA ARG A 54 10.18 12.59 -21.44
C ARG A 54 10.63 11.43 -20.56
N VAL A 55 10.58 11.64 -19.25
CA VAL A 55 10.67 10.55 -18.28
C VAL A 55 9.28 9.93 -18.26
N ASN A 56 9.15 8.68 -18.68
CA ASN A 56 8.00 7.88 -18.26
C ASN A 56 8.33 7.47 -16.83
N PRO A 57 7.71 8.05 -15.79
CA PRO A 57 7.82 7.46 -14.48
C PRO A 57 7.37 6.01 -14.63
N VAL A 58 8.20 5.07 -14.18
CA VAL A 58 7.80 3.66 -14.07
C VAL A 58 6.48 3.68 -13.33
N GLN A 59 5.38 3.28 -13.99
CA GLN A 59 4.02 3.39 -13.47
C GLN A 59 4.00 3.15 -11.96
N GLU A 60 3.82 4.22 -11.20
CA GLU A 60 3.73 4.14 -9.76
C GLU A 60 2.52 3.26 -9.47
N VAL A 61 2.75 2.14 -8.80
CA VAL A 61 1.66 1.23 -8.43
C VAL A 61 0.91 1.88 -7.29
N ASP A 62 -0.29 2.40 -7.57
CA ASP A 62 -1.16 2.97 -6.54
C ASP A 62 -1.80 1.84 -5.72
N VAL A 63 -1.14 1.48 -4.64
CA VAL A 63 -1.58 0.42 -3.72
C VAL A 63 -2.94 0.75 -3.10
N LYS A 64 -3.18 2.03 -2.78
CA LYS A 64 -4.42 2.46 -2.15
C LYS A 64 -5.59 2.33 -3.11
N PHE A 65 -5.38 2.66 -4.38
CA PHE A 65 -6.36 2.46 -5.44
C PHE A 65 -6.68 0.98 -5.64
N ILE A 66 -5.67 0.12 -5.79
CA ILE A 66 -5.86 -1.33 -5.96
C ILE A 66 -6.68 -1.90 -4.80
N ARG A 67 -6.30 -1.59 -3.56
CA ARG A 67 -7.05 -2.01 -2.37
C ARG A 67 -8.48 -1.45 -2.35
N GLY A 68 -8.65 -0.18 -2.71
CA GLY A 68 -9.94 0.49 -2.76
C GLY A 68 -10.92 -0.18 -3.72
N ARG A 69 -10.45 -0.66 -4.88
CA ARG A 69 -11.26 -1.42 -5.84
C ARG A 69 -11.80 -2.73 -5.26
N LEU A 70 -11.04 -3.36 -4.37
CA LEU A 70 -11.45 -4.59 -3.69
C LEU A 70 -12.34 -4.34 -2.47
N LYS A 71 -12.56 -3.07 -2.08
CA LYS A 71 -13.34 -2.67 -0.90
C LYS A 71 -12.82 -3.28 0.41
N MET A 72 -11.52 -3.50 0.50
CA MET A 72 -10.88 -4.07 1.67
C MET A 72 -10.28 -2.97 2.56
N THR A 73 -10.33 -3.19 3.87
CA THR A 73 -9.50 -2.47 4.83
C THR A 73 -8.01 -2.78 4.61
N GLN A 74 -7.10 -1.98 5.16
CA GLN A 74 -5.66 -2.25 5.08
C GLN A 74 -5.29 -3.59 5.73
N GLU A 75 -5.96 -3.96 6.83
CA GLU A 75 -5.74 -5.21 7.56
C GLU A 75 -6.16 -6.43 6.71
N GLU A 76 -7.34 -6.37 6.10
CA GLU A 76 -7.87 -7.44 5.25
C GLU A 76 -6.98 -7.63 4.03
N PHE A 77 -6.63 -6.54 3.34
CA PHE A 77 -5.76 -6.61 2.16
C PHE A 77 -4.38 -7.17 2.53
N ALA A 78 -3.83 -6.77 3.68
CA ALA A 78 -2.57 -7.31 4.19
C ALA A 78 -2.65 -8.82 4.36
N ARG A 79 -3.68 -9.30 5.07
CA ARG A 79 -3.87 -10.71 5.39
C ARG A 79 -4.16 -11.54 4.14
N SER A 80 -5.05 -11.08 3.26
CA SER A 80 -5.47 -11.82 2.07
C SER A 80 -4.36 -12.03 1.06
N PHE A 81 -3.38 -11.12 0.98
CA PHE A 81 -2.30 -11.17 -0.02
C PHE A 81 -0.91 -11.35 0.60
N GLY A 82 -0.80 -11.63 1.90
CA GLY A 82 0.48 -11.93 2.55
C GLY A 82 1.41 -10.73 2.72
N PHE A 83 0.88 -9.51 2.82
CA PHE A 83 1.66 -8.32 3.14
C PHE A 83 1.65 -8.03 4.65
N LYS A 84 2.69 -7.33 5.13
CA LYS A 84 2.63 -6.71 6.46
C LYS A 84 1.84 -5.41 6.36
N LYS A 85 0.85 -5.19 7.24
CA LYS A 85 0.07 -3.94 7.30
C LYS A 85 0.95 -2.69 7.33
N ARG A 86 1.99 -2.69 8.16
CA ARG A 86 3.00 -1.60 8.27
C ARG A 86 3.65 -1.26 6.92
N THR A 87 3.87 -2.27 6.08
CA THR A 87 4.45 -2.11 4.75
C THR A 87 3.46 -1.43 3.81
N LEU A 88 2.20 -1.88 3.80
CA LEU A 88 1.12 -1.25 3.03
C LEU A 88 0.90 0.21 3.44
N GLU A 89 0.87 0.51 4.74
CA GLU A 89 0.79 1.89 5.23
C GLU A 89 1.92 2.76 4.68
N GLY A 90 3.15 2.23 4.67
CA GLY A 90 4.32 2.93 4.12
C GLY A 90 4.19 3.23 2.62
N TRP A 91 3.62 2.29 1.86
CA TRP A 91 3.37 2.45 0.43
C TRP A 91 2.23 3.43 0.15
N GLU A 92 1.08 3.29 0.81
CA GLU A 92 -0.09 4.17 0.61
C GLU A 92 0.16 5.62 1.06
N GLN A 93 1.08 5.82 2.01
CA GLN A 93 1.53 7.15 2.46
C GLN A 93 2.74 7.68 1.67
N HIS A 94 3.20 6.95 0.65
CA HIS A 94 4.37 7.31 -0.15
C HIS A 94 5.67 7.50 0.66
N ARG A 95 5.77 6.90 1.85
CA ARG A 95 7.01 6.90 2.65
C ARG A 95 8.03 5.88 2.14
N ARG A 96 7.56 4.87 1.42
CA ARG A 96 8.36 3.82 0.75
C ARG A 96 7.66 3.44 -0.54
N GLU A 97 8.41 2.84 -1.45
CA GLU A 97 7.84 2.20 -2.63
C GLU A 97 7.85 0.68 -2.53
N PRO A 98 6.90 -0.02 -3.18
CA PRO A 98 7.00 -1.46 -3.39
C PRO A 98 8.23 -1.81 -4.23
N THR A 99 8.90 -2.91 -3.91
CA THR A 99 10.03 -3.43 -4.70
C THR A 99 9.55 -4.01 -6.03
N GLY A 100 10.45 -4.34 -6.96
CA GLY A 100 10.07 -4.86 -8.30
C GLY A 100 9.12 -6.07 -8.25
N ALA A 101 9.42 -7.06 -7.40
CA ALA A 101 8.55 -8.23 -7.20
C ALA A 101 7.19 -7.83 -6.60
N ALA A 102 7.18 -6.94 -5.60
CA ALA A 102 5.94 -6.45 -5.01
C ALA A 102 5.09 -5.63 -6.01
N LYS A 103 5.72 -4.79 -6.84
CA LYS A 103 5.05 -4.05 -7.93
C LYS A 103 4.38 -5.01 -8.91
N LEU A 104 5.09 -6.05 -9.34
CA LEU A 104 4.53 -7.06 -10.25
C LEU A 104 3.38 -7.82 -9.59
N PHE A 105 3.54 -8.25 -8.34
CA PHE A 105 2.51 -8.97 -7.62
C PHE A 105 1.24 -8.13 -7.41
N LEU A 106 1.38 -6.85 -7.03
CA LEU A 106 0.26 -5.91 -6.92
C LEU A 106 -0.47 -5.72 -8.26
N LYS A 107 0.26 -5.68 -9.39
CA LYS A 107 -0.36 -5.66 -10.73
C LYS A 107 -1.13 -6.93 -11.03
N VAL A 108 -0.61 -8.09 -10.65
CA VAL A 108 -1.33 -9.38 -10.81
C VAL A 108 -2.61 -9.39 -9.97
N ILE A 109 -2.55 -8.90 -8.72
CA ILE A 109 -3.72 -8.73 -7.85
C ILE A 109 -4.74 -7.79 -8.49
N GLU A 110 -4.30 -6.69 -9.09
CA GLU A 110 -5.20 -5.75 -9.79
C GLU A 110 -5.93 -6.42 -10.96
N ILE A 111 -5.22 -7.25 -11.74
CA ILE A 111 -5.76 -7.93 -12.92
C ILE A 111 -6.76 -9.03 -12.52
N ASN A 112 -6.38 -9.91 -11.59
CA ASN A 112 -7.21 -11.04 -11.18
C ASN A 112 -7.07 -11.35 -9.68
N PRO A 113 -7.76 -10.60 -8.81
CA PRO A 113 -7.65 -10.77 -7.36
C PRO A 113 -8.16 -12.14 -6.90
N ARG A 114 -9.18 -12.69 -7.57
CA ARG A 114 -9.79 -13.98 -7.20
C ARG A 114 -8.82 -15.15 -7.39
N ALA A 115 -8.13 -15.20 -8.53
CA ALA A 115 -7.17 -16.26 -8.81
C ALA A 115 -5.99 -16.22 -7.82
N VAL A 116 -5.52 -15.03 -7.47
CA VAL A 116 -4.46 -14.87 -6.45
C VAL A 116 -4.94 -15.34 -5.08
N SER A 117 -6.13 -14.90 -4.65
CA SER A 117 -6.68 -15.32 -3.35
C SER A 117 -6.88 -16.84 -3.28
N GLN A 118 -7.43 -17.45 -4.32
CA GLN A 118 -7.60 -18.91 -4.38
C GLN A 118 -6.26 -19.64 -4.29
N ALA A 119 -5.26 -19.22 -5.07
CA ALA A 119 -3.93 -19.84 -5.04
C ALA A 119 -3.27 -19.73 -3.65
N LEU A 120 -3.47 -18.60 -2.95
CA LEU A 120 -2.97 -18.41 -1.59
C LEU A 120 -3.73 -19.26 -0.56
N GLU A 121 -5.04 -19.43 -0.71
CA GLU A 121 -5.85 -20.31 0.14
C GLU A 121 -5.43 -21.78 -0.01
N GLU A 122 -5.24 -22.25 -1.25
CA GLU A 122 -4.74 -23.61 -1.55
C GLU A 122 -3.34 -23.85 -0.94
N LEU A 123 -2.48 -22.84 -1.00
CA LEU A 123 -1.14 -22.88 -0.40
C LEU A 123 -1.20 -22.95 1.13
N HIS A 124 -2.04 -22.12 1.77
CA HIS A 124 -2.18 -22.12 3.24
C HIS A 124 -2.84 -23.39 3.77
N GLY A 125 -3.90 -23.88 3.12
CA GLY A 125 -4.57 -25.13 3.55
C GLY A 125 -3.65 -26.34 3.52
N SER A 126 -2.75 -26.40 2.54
CA SER A 126 -1.72 -27.45 2.44
C SER A 126 -0.72 -27.36 3.61
N ASN A 127 -0.25 -26.14 3.92
CA ASN A 127 0.69 -25.90 5.03
C ASN A 127 0.07 -26.20 6.41
N ASP A 128 -1.19 -25.82 6.64
CA ASP A 128 -1.89 -26.09 7.90
C ASP A 128 -2.11 -27.59 8.11
N THR A 129 -2.44 -28.32 7.04
CA THR A 129 -2.58 -29.78 7.10
C THR A 129 -1.24 -30.44 7.43
N LEU A 130 -0.16 -30.05 6.75
CA LEU A 130 1.18 -30.59 6.98
C LEU A 130 1.67 -30.28 8.40
N THR A 131 1.48 -29.06 8.89
CA THR A 131 1.90 -28.69 10.27
C THR A 131 1.12 -29.47 11.33
N ASN A 132 -0.18 -29.72 11.12
CA ASN A 132 -0.97 -30.56 12.02
C ASN A 132 -0.53 -32.03 11.99
N GLN A 133 -0.20 -32.56 10.80
CA GLN A 133 0.35 -33.91 10.66
C GLN A 133 1.69 -34.05 11.38
N ILE A 134 2.61 -33.09 11.23
CA ILE A 134 3.90 -33.08 11.92
C ILE A 134 3.69 -33.08 13.44
N LYS A 135 2.85 -32.19 13.97
CA LYS A 135 2.51 -32.17 15.40
C LYS A 135 1.95 -33.50 15.89
N LYS A 136 1.12 -34.17 15.07
CA LYS A 136 0.57 -35.47 15.41
C LYS A 136 1.66 -36.54 15.45
N ILE A 137 2.57 -36.54 14.48
CA ILE A 137 3.73 -37.46 14.47
C ILE A 137 4.58 -37.27 15.72
N ASP A 138 4.92 -36.02 16.07
CA ASP A 138 5.71 -35.72 17.27
C ASP A 138 5.03 -36.23 18.54
N SER A 139 3.70 -36.07 18.64
CA SER A 139 2.93 -36.60 19.78
C SER A 139 2.95 -38.14 19.85
N LEU A 140 2.86 -38.82 18.70
CA LEU A 140 2.89 -40.27 18.61
C LEU A 140 4.28 -40.82 18.95
N GLN A 141 5.34 -40.16 18.51
CA GLN A 141 6.72 -40.52 18.86
C GLN A 141 6.95 -40.42 20.37
N LYS A 142 6.48 -39.35 20.99
CA LYS A 142 6.57 -39.16 22.45
C LYS A 142 5.81 -40.23 23.24
N GLU A 143 4.62 -40.61 22.78
CA GLU A 143 3.85 -41.71 23.40
C GLU A 143 4.57 -43.06 23.26
N LEU A 144 5.15 -43.34 22.09
CA LEU A 144 5.94 -44.56 21.83
C LEU A 144 7.16 -44.66 22.76
N GLU A 145 7.92 -43.58 22.91
CA GLU A 145 9.07 -43.53 23.84
C GLU A 145 8.66 -43.80 25.28
N LEU A 146 7.56 -43.17 25.73
CA LEU A 146 7.05 -43.36 27.10
C LEU A 146 6.62 -44.80 27.36
N ASN A 147 5.99 -45.45 26.37
CA ASN A 147 5.55 -46.84 26.47
C ASN A 147 6.74 -47.80 26.46
N ALA A 148 7.78 -47.53 25.66
CA ALA A 148 9.01 -48.31 25.67
C ALA A 148 9.68 -48.28 27.06
N SER A 149 9.84 -47.08 27.66
CA SER A 149 10.44 -46.93 29.00
C SER A 149 9.62 -47.62 30.12
N ARG A 150 8.29 -47.62 30.03
CA ARG A 150 7.41 -48.35 30.96
C ARG A 150 7.56 -49.85 30.83
N SER A 151 7.66 -50.36 29.61
CA SER A 151 7.80 -51.79 29.35
C SER A 151 9.13 -52.38 29.81
N GLU A 152 10.22 -51.59 29.77
CA GLU A 152 11.53 -51.99 30.29
C GLU A 152 11.59 -52.00 31.82
N SER A 153 10.87 -51.11 32.49
CA SER A 153 10.76 -51.12 33.96
C SER A 153 10.01 -52.35 34.47
N GLN A 154 8.94 -52.77 33.79
CA GLN A 154 8.14 -53.94 34.21
C GLN A 154 8.82 -55.31 33.97
N ARG A 155 9.95 -55.36 33.27
CA ARG A 155 10.72 -56.60 33.04
C ARG A 155 11.87 -56.79 34.05
N LYS A 156 12.12 -55.82 34.93
CA LYS A 156 13.23 -55.83 35.90
C LYS A 156 12.80 -56.17 37.34
N ASP A 157 11.50 -56.36 37.56
CA ASP A 157 10.91 -56.90 38.80
C ASP A 157 10.60 -58.41 38.62
#